data_AF-A0A329VSE1-F1
#
_entry.id   AF-A0A329VSE1-F1
#
_cell.length_a   1.000
_cell.length_b   1.000
_cell.length_c   1.000
_cell.angle_alpha   90.00
_cell.angle_beta   90.00
_cell.angle_gamma   90.00
#
_symmetry.space_group_name_H-M   'P 1'
#
loop_
_entity.id
_entity.type
_entity.pdbx_description
1 polymer ?
#
loop_
_entity_poly.entity_id
_entity_poly.type
_entity_poly.pdbx_seq_one_letter_code
_entity_poly.pdbx_strand_id
1 'polypeptide(L)'
;MAKEITDETVSQLGTHFAPGKIPTEAAFYSLIDWATLWRQLFGWQDGDQAYHPGVGLQIIDNRLAVKTGNGIAVEPGGLALRLQPNGGLMLDKSGALSVDGTVAVSAQAFKLLPEETREQIAKLLLNAGTESRKQRTENR
;
A
#
# COMPACT_ATOMS: atom_id res chain seq x y z
N MET A 1 4.73 29.22 12.22
CA MET A 1 5.51 28.33 11.35
C MET A 1 5.73 27.04 12.14
N ALA A 2 5.27 25.89 11.65
CA ALA A 2 5.53 24.63 12.36
C ALA A 2 7.04 24.39 12.37
N LYS A 3 7.62 24.22 13.56
CA LYS A 3 9.05 23.87 13.68
C LYS A 3 9.21 22.46 13.11
N GLU A 4 10.06 22.32 12.12
CA GLU A 4 10.34 21.05 11.47
C GLU A 4 11.16 20.16 12.42
N ILE A 5 10.81 18.88 12.50
CA ILE A 5 11.52 17.91 13.32
C ILE A 5 12.63 17.30 12.46
N THR A 6 13.88 17.62 12.80
CA THR A 6 15.09 17.15 12.11
C THR A 6 16.10 16.60 13.12
N ASP A 7 17.04 15.77 12.65
CA ASP A 7 18.14 15.27 13.50
C ASP A 7 18.92 16.41 14.15
N GLU A 8 19.11 17.51 13.42
CA GLU A 8 19.80 18.70 13.91
C GLU A 8 19.04 19.37 15.06
N THR A 9 17.72 19.52 14.94
CA THR A 9 16.91 20.16 15.97
C THR A 9 16.74 19.28 17.22
N VAL A 10 16.71 17.94 17.07
CA VAL A 10 16.79 17.00 18.19
C VAL A 10 18.14 17.11 18.91
N SER A 11 19.24 17.16 18.15
CA SER A 11 20.58 17.31 18.71
C SER A 11 20.72 18.62 19.48
N GLN A 12 20.26 19.74 18.92
CA GLN A 12 20.25 21.04 19.58
C GLN A 12 19.48 21.00 20.90
N LEU A 13 18.27 20.40 20.91
CA LEU A 13 17.51 20.22 22.14
C LEU A 13 18.34 19.43 23.18
N GLY A 14 18.97 18.33 22.79
CA GLY A 14 19.87 17.56 23.65
C GLY A 14 20.99 18.40 24.29
N THR A 15 21.60 19.31 23.52
CA THR A 15 22.67 20.19 24.04
C THR A 15 22.21 21.20 25.09
N HIS A 16 20.93 21.56 25.10
CA HIS A 16 20.34 22.48 26.10
C HIS A 16 20.06 21.78 27.44
N PHE A 17 19.88 20.46 27.42
CA PHE A 17 19.59 19.63 28.59
C PHE A 17 20.79 18.76 29.03
N ALA A 18 22.00 19.06 28.54
CA ALA A 18 23.21 18.32 28.89
C ALA A 18 23.60 18.49 30.38
N PRO A 19 24.31 17.51 30.98
CA PRO A 19 24.76 17.59 32.37
C PRO A 19 25.55 18.86 32.67
N GLY A 20 25.31 19.48 33.82
CA GLY A 20 26.00 20.70 34.25
C GLY A 20 25.50 21.99 33.60
N LYS A 21 24.49 21.93 32.71
CA LYS A 21 23.80 23.11 32.19
C LYS A 21 22.46 23.32 32.89
N ILE A 22 22.09 24.57 33.10
CA ILE A 22 20.73 24.97 33.47
C ILE A 22 20.01 25.30 32.15
N PRO A 23 18.98 24.54 31.75
CA PRO A 23 18.22 24.83 30.55
C PRO A 23 17.53 26.20 30.65
N THR A 24 17.46 26.92 29.54
CA THR A 24 16.76 28.21 29.46
C THR A 24 15.26 28.02 29.28
N GLU A 25 14.48 29.07 29.54
CA GLU A 25 13.03 29.09 29.25
C GLU A 25 12.73 28.69 27.80
N ALA A 26 13.51 29.20 26.83
CA ALA A 26 13.39 28.85 25.42
C ALA A 26 13.64 27.35 25.13
N ALA A 27 14.51 26.70 25.89
CA ALA A 27 14.74 25.25 25.79
C ALA A 27 13.51 24.46 26.25
N PHE A 28 12.85 24.90 27.32
CA PHE A 28 11.60 24.28 27.78
C PHE A 28 10.45 24.48 26.80
N TYR A 29 10.27 25.69 26.24
CA TYR A 29 9.25 25.88 25.18
C TYR A 29 9.50 24.96 23.99
N SER A 30 10.76 24.80 23.58
CA SER A 30 11.10 23.89 22.49
C SER A 30 10.76 22.44 22.87
N LEU A 31 11.08 21.97 24.07
CA LEU A 31 10.69 20.63 24.51
C LEU A 31 9.16 20.42 24.49
N ILE A 32 8.39 21.42 24.96
CA ILE A 32 6.93 21.35 25.02
C ILE A 32 6.32 21.34 23.62
N ASP A 33 6.79 22.22 22.71
CA ASP A 33 6.35 22.25 21.31
C ASP A 33 6.52 20.87 20.66
N TRP A 34 7.69 20.26 20.88
CA TRP A 34 8.04 18.96 20.34
C TRP A 34 7.21 17.82 20.92
N ALA A 35 7.05 17.81 22.25
CA ALA A 35 6.17 16.85 22.91
C ALA A 35 4.73 16.95 22.38
N THR A 36 4.25 18.17 22.13
CA THR A 36 2.91 18.43 21.59
C THR A 36 2.78 17.93 20.15
N LEU A 37 3.79 18.16 19.29
CA LEU A 37 3.80 17.63 17.92
C LEU A 37 3.77 16.11 17.89
N TRP A 38 4.60 15.44 18.70
CA TRP A 38 4.59 13.97 18.79
C TRP A 38 3.26 13.44 19.31
N ARG A 39 2.68 14.12 20.32
CA ARG A 39 1.35 13.80 20.85
C ARG A 39 0.30 13.81 19.75
N GLN A 40 0.28 14.86 18.92
CA GLN A 40 -0.65 15.00 17.82
C GLN A 40 -0.41 13.96 16.72
N LEU A 41 0.85 13.72 16.33
CA LEU A 41 1.21 12.76 15.29
C LEU A 41 0.79 11.33 15.66
N PHE A 42 0.97 10.94 16.93
CA PHE A 42 0.62 9.62 17.43
C PHE A 42 -0.80 9.54 18.02
N GLY A 43 -1.60 10.60 17.87
CA GLY A 43 -2.99 10.64 18.32
C GLY A 43 -3.17 10.39 19.83
N TRP A 44 -2.20 10.82 20.65
CA TRP A 44 -2.30 10.65 22.10
C TRP A 44 -3.43 11.52 22.67
N GLN A 45 -4.29 10.92 23.49
CA GLN A 45 -5.31 11.63 24.25
C GLN A 45 -4.98 11.60 25.75
N ASP A 46 -5.42 12.61 26.50
CA ASP A 46 -5.14 12.66 27.93
C ASP A 46 -5.84 11.49 28.66
N GLY A 47 -5.07 10.76 29.46
CA GLY A 47 -5.52 9.55 30.16
C GLY A 47 -5.27 8.24 29.40
N ASP A 48 -4.73 8.32 28.18
CA ASP A 48 -4.43 7.15 27.35
C ASP A 48 -3.05 6.56 27.66
N GLN A 49 -3.01 5.24 27.91
CA GLN A 49 -1.75 4.52 28.09
C GLN A 49 -1.17 4.01 26.76
N ALA A 50 -1.87 4.22 25.64
CA ALA A 50 -1.49 3.72 24.33
C ALA A 50 -1.37 4.82 23.27
N TYR A 51 -0.58 4.53 22.23
CA TYR A 51 -0.49 5.35 21.02
C TYR A 51 -1.62 4.97 20.07
N HIS A 52 -2.39 5.96 19.61
CA HIS A 52 -3.48 5.76 18.65
C HIS A 52 -3.21 6.56 17.39
N PRO A 53 -2.21 6.14 16.58
CA PRO A 53 -2.02 6.79 15.29
C PRO A 53 -3.30 6.64 14.44
N GLY A 54 -3.46 7.53 13.46
CA GLY A 54 -4.63 7.53 12.59
C GLY A 54 -4.89 6.20 11.87
N VAL A 55 -6.10 6.04 11.33
CA VAL A 55 -6.51 4.83 10.59
C VAL A 55 -5.50 4.51 9.49
N GLY A 56 -5.05 3.25 9.43
CA GLY A 56 -4.04 2.78 8.46
C GLY A 56 -2.61 2.78 8.99
N LEU A 57 -2.38 3.26 10.21
CA LEU A 57 -1.12 3.18 10.92
C LEU A 57 -1.27 2.36 12.22
N GLN A 58 -0.14 1.87 12.74
CA GLN A 58 -0.05 1.15 14.00
C GLN A 58 1.34 1.33 14.61
N ILE A 59 1.46 1.09 15.92
CA ILE A 59 2.77 1.01 16.59
C ILE A 59 3.14 -0.45 16.78
N ILE A 60 4.32 -0.85 16.29
CA ILE A 60 4.93 -2.17 16.51
C ILE A 60 6.31 -1.92 17.09
N ASP A 61 6.63 -2.50 18.25
CA ASP A 61 7.93 -2.35 18.93
C ASP A 61 8.40 -0.89 19.04
N ASN A 62 7.49 0.00 19.46
CA ASN A 62 7.71 1.45 19.59
C ASN A 62 8.06 2.16 18.26
N ARG A 63 7.76 1.55 17.11
CA ARG A 63 7.95 2.15 15.79
C ARG A 63 6.62 2.35 15.10
N LEU A 64 6.48 3.49 14.43
CA LEU A 64 5.34 3.73 13.54
C LEU A 64 5.45 2.81 12.32
N ALA A 65 4.39 2.06 12.07
CA ALA A 65 4.29 1.14 10.94
C ALA A 65 2.96 1.32 10.22
N VAL A 66 2.92 0.93 8.94
CA VAL A 66 1.67 0.85 8.20
C VAL A 66 0.87 -0.35 8.68
N LYS A 67 -0.42 -0.14 8.94
CA LYS A 67 -1.37 -1.21 9.24
C LYS A 67 -1.93 -1.76 7.93
N THR A 68 -1.43 -2.92 7.52
CA THR A 68 -1.90 -3.60 6.30
C THR A 68 -3.04 -4.56 6.58
N GLY A 69 -4.00 -4.63 5.67
CA GLY A 69 -5.07 -5.63 5.66
C GLY A 69 -4.82 -6.72 4.61
N ASN A 70 -5.87 -7.47 4.28
CA ASN A 70 -5.81 -8.46 3.21
C ASN A 70 -5.49 -7.80 1.85
N GLY A 71 -4.65 -8.45 1.06
CA GLY A 71 -4.30 -8.01 -0.30
C GLY A 71 -3.20 -6.95 -0.36
N ILE A 72 -2.70 -6.43 0.77
CA ILE A 72 -1.56 -5.51 0.83
C ILE A 72 -0.53 -6.09 1.80
N ALA A 73 0.75 -5.97 1.46
CA ALA A 73 1.87 -6.34 2.31
C ALA A 73 2.90 -5.21 2.38
N VAL A 74 3.65 -5.15 3.48
CA VAL A 74 4.87 -4.35 3.58
C VAL A 74 6.04 -5.29 3.28
N GLU A 75 6.77 -5.00 2.21
CA GLU A 75 7.95 -5.75 1.76
C GLU A 75 9.21 -4.85 1.91
N PRO A 76 10.43 -5.39 1.78
CA PRO A 76 11.66 -4.58 1.89
C PRO A 76 11.73 -3.38 0.92
N GLY A 77 11.04 -3.46 -0.22
CA GLY A 77 10.92 -2.37 -1.20
C GLY A 77 9.78 -1.38 -0.96
N GLY A 78 8.99 -1.55 0.11
CA GLY A 78 7.83 -0.71 0.43
C GLY A 78 6.51 -1.48 0.40
N LEU A 79 5.40 -0.77 0.16
CA LEU A 79 4.07 -1.37 0.07
C LEU A 79 3.90 -2.12 -1.25
N ALA A 80 3.37 -3.34 -1.18
CA ALA A 80 3.10 -4.20 -2.32
C ALA A 80 1.70 -4.80 -2.26
N LEU A 81 1.15 -5.14 -3.42
CA LEU A 81 -0.06 -5.95 -3.50
C LEU A 81 0.28 -7.42 -3.23
N ARG A 82 -0.46 -8.05 -2.32
CA ARG A 82 -0.35 -9.48 -2.04
C ARG A 82 -1.25 -10.26 -2.99
N LEU A 83 -0.71 -10.66 -4.13
CA LEU A 83 -1.41 -11.48 -5.11
C LEU A 83 -1.35 -12.96 -4.74
N GLN A 84 -2.40 -13.70 -5.09
CA GLN A 84 -2.43 -15.14 -4.90
C GLN A 84 -1.42 -15.81 -5.86
N PRO A 85 -0.54 -16.70 -5.38
CA PRO A 85 0.32 -17.49 -6.26
C PRO A 85 -0.53 -18.31 -7.24
N ASN A 86 -0.19 -18.25 -8.53
CA ASN A 86 -0.99 -18.85 -9.60
C ASN A 86 -2.47 -18.39 -9.61
N GLY A 87 -2.72 -17.16 -9.15
CA GLY A 87 -3.99 -16.49 -9.39
C GLY A 87 -4.05 -15.94 -10.82
N GLY A 88 -5.24 -15.51 -11.25
CA GLY A 88 -5.42 -14.87 -12.56
C GLY A 88 -4.91 -13.43 -12.64
N LEU A 89 -4.17 -12.93 -11.64
CA LEU A 89 -3.67 -11.57 -11.55
C LEU A 89 -2.17 -11.57 -11.37
N MET A 90 -1.50 -10.62 -12.01
CA MET A 90 -0.06 -10.39 -11.91
C MET A 90 0.25 -8.89 -11.84
N LEU A 91 1.46 -8.53 -11.46
CA LEU A 91 2.02 -7.20 -11.72
C LEU A 91 2.84 -7.27 -13.01
N ASP A 92 2.67 -6.30 -13.91
CA ASP A 92 3.50 -6.19 -15.09
C ASP A 92 4.90 -5.64 -14.76
N LYS A 93 5.76 -5.48 -15.78
CA LYS A 93 7.13 -4.97 -15.60
C LYS A 93 7.20 -3.55 -15.08
N SER A 94 6.13 -2.76 -15.21
CA SER A 94 6.01 -1.41 -14.66
C SER A 94 5.43 -1.40 -13.24
N GLY A 95 5.01 -2.56 -12.72
CA GLY A 95 4.34 -2.69 -11.43
C GLY A 95 2.83 -2.44 -11.48
N ALA A 96 2.24 -2.29 -12.66
CA ALA A 96 0.79 -2.13 -12.79
C ALA A 96 0.07 -3.48 -12.64
N LEU A 97 -1.10 -3.47 -12.02
CA LEU A 97 -1.94 -4.67 -11.90
C LEU A 97 -2.49 -5.07 -13.27
N SER A 98 -2.32 -6.33 -13.63
CA SER A 98 -2.75 -6.90 -14.90
C SER A 98 -3.33 -8.30 -14.71
N VAL A 99 -4.03 -8.80 -15.73
CA VAL A 99 -4.55 -10.16 -15.77
C VAL A 99 -3.46 -11.10 -16.27
N ASP A 100 -3.23 -12.17 -15.53
CA ASP A 100 -2.39 -13.26 -16.03
C ASP A 100 -3.16 -14.08 -17.05
N GLY A 101 -2.96 -13.78 -18.33
CA GLY A 101 -3.61 -14.51 -19.42
C GLY A 101 -3.27 -16.00 -19.48
N THR A 102 -2.16 -16.44 -18.91
CA THR A 102 -1.75 -17.86 -18.93
C THR A 102 -2.53 -18.69 -17.91
N VAL A 103 -2.93 -18.07 -16.80
CA VAL A 103 -3.67 -18.73 -15.72
C VAL A 103 -5.17 -18.42 -15.79
N ALA A 104 -5.53 -17.14 -16.01
CA ALA A 104 -6.90 -16.67 -16.12
C ALA A 104 -7.61 -17.24 -17.35
N VAL A 105 -6.86 -17.49 -18.44
CA VAL A 105 -7.37 -18.16 -19.65
C VAL A 105 -6.80 -19.58 -19.72
N SER A 106 -6.99 -20.36 -18.65
CA SER A 106 -6.64 -21.79 -18.66
C SER A 106 -7.83 -22.65 -19.06
N ALA A 107 -7.57 -23.76 -19.76
CA ALA A 107 -8.61 -24.72 -20.12
C ALA A 107 -9.30 -25.32 -18.87
N GLN A 108 -8.59 -25.44 -17.74
CA GLN A 108 -9.22 -25.83 -16.47
C GLN A 108 -10.15 -24.73 -15.93
N ALA A 109 -9.72 -23.46 -15.89
CA ALA A 109 -10.59 -22.37 -15.46
C ALA A 109 -11.84 -22.26 -16.34
N PHE A 110 -11.67 -22.43 -17.66
CA PHE A 110 -12.79 -22.44 -18.60
C PHE A 110 -13.78 -23.57 -18.32
N LYS A 111 -13.31 -24.78 -17.96
CA LYS A 111 -14.19 -25.93 -17.63
C LYS A 111 -15.03 -25.71 -16.38
N LEU A 112 -14.58 -24.85 -15.46
CA LEU A 112 -15.30 -24.53 -14.22
C LEU A 112 -16.40 -23.49 -14.40
N LEU A 113 -16.47 -22.83 -15.57
CA LEU A 113 -17.53 -21.87 -15.88
C LEU A 113 -18.89 -22.56 -16.09
N PRO A 114 -20.01 -21.89 -15.79
CA PRO A 114 -21.35 -22.37 -16.13
C PRO A 114 -21.45 -22.75 -17.61
N GLU A 115 -22.21 -23.80 -17.91
CA GLU A 115 -22.37 -24.31 -19.28
C GLU A 115 -22.88 -23.23 -20.24
N GLU A 116 -23.88 -22.46 -19.83
CA GLU A 116 -24.43 -21.35 -20.62
C GLU A 116 -23.34 -20.33 -21.00
N THR A 117 -22.48 -19.95 -20.05
CA THR A 117 -21.37 -19.03 -20.30
C THR A 117 -20.37 -19.63 -21.29
N ARG A 118 -20.05 -20.92 -21.17
CA ARG A 118 -19.15 -21.61 -22.10
C ARG A 118 -19.72 -21.65 -23.51
N GLU A 119 -21.02 -21.88 -23.67
CA GLU A 119 -21.69 -21.88 -24.98
C GLU A 119 -21.74 -20.48 -25.61
N GLN A 120 -22.02 -19.44 -24.82
CA GLN A 120 -21.98 -18.05 -25.30
C GLN A 120 -20.59 -17.68 -25.82
N ILE A 121 -19.54 -18.06 -25.07
CA ILE A 121 -18.15 -17.84 -25.50
C ILE A 121 -17.86 -18.63 -26.79
N ALA A 122 -18.31 -19.88 -26.90
CA ALA A 122 -18.12 -20.69 -28.11
C ALA A 122 -18.78 -20.06 -29.34
N LYS A 123 -20.02 -19.55 -29.21
CA LYS A 123 -20.73 -18.85 -30.29
C LYS A 123 -19.99 -17.59 -30.74
N LEU A 124 -19.49 -16.79 -29.80
CA LEU A 124 -18.71 -15.59 -30.10
C LEU A 124 -17.43 -15.93 -30.89
N LEU A 125 -16.70 -16.96 -30.47
CA LEU A 125 -15.46 -17.39 -31.14
C LEU A 125 -15.72 -17.94 -32.55
N LEU A 126 -16.80 -18.70 -32.74
CA LEU A 126 -17.22 -19.19 -34.05
C LEU A 126 -17.54 -18.04 -34.99
N ASN A 127 -18.32 -17.05 -34.53
CA ASN A 127 -18.67 -15.89 -35.32
C ASN A 127 -17.43 -15.08 -35.73
N ALA A 128 -16.52 -14.80 -34.78
CA ALA A 128 -15.26 -14.11 -35.07
C ALA A 128 -14.40 -14.82 -36.12
N GLY A 129 -14.34 -16.15 -36.08
CA GLY A 129 -13.64 -16.95 -37.09
C GLY A 129 -14.28 -16.89 -38.48
N THR A 130 -15.61 -16.80 -38.56
CA THR A 130 -16.32 -16.69 -39.85
C THR A 130 -16.18 -15.33 -40.52
N GLU A 131 -16.20 -14.23 -39.75
CA GLU A 131 -16.00 -12.88 -40.30
C GLU A 131 -14.57 -12.69 -40.84
N SER A 132 -13.57 -13.21 -40.11
CA SER A 132 -12.17 -13.18 -40.54
C SER A 132 -11.93 -13.91 -41.86
N ARG A 133 -12.73 -14.94 -42.18
CA ARG A 133 -12.66 -15.66 -43.47
C ARG A 133 -13.32 -14.90 -44.61
N LYS A 134 -14.47 -14.25 -44.37
CA LYS A 134 -15.19 -13.47 -45.40
C LYS A 134 -14.36 -12.28 -45.89
N GLN A 135 -13.73 -11.53 -44.99
CA GLN A 135 -12.86 -10.40 -45.36
C GLN A 135 -11.63 -10.82 -46.17
N ARG A 136 -11.13 -12.06 -45.98
CA ARG A 136 -9.98 -12.59 -46.74
C ARG A 136 -10.36 -13.03 -48.16
N THR A 137 -11.63 -13.38 -48.39
CA THR A 137 -12.15 -13.73 -49.72
C THR A 137 -12.62 -12.53 -50.52
N GLU A 138 -12.97 -11.41 -49.88
CA GLU A 138 -13.42 -10.17 -50.55
C GLU A 138 -12.26 -9.25 -50.98
N ASN A 139 -11.07 -9.40 -50.39
CA ASN A 139 -9.86 -8.63 -50.73
C ASN A 139 -8.92 -9.35 -51.73
N ARG A 140 -9.43 -10.31 -52.51
CA ARG A 140 -8.69 -11.09 -53.52
C ARG A 140 -9.31 -10.90 -54.89
#